data_AF-A0AAE9ECV0-F1
#
_entry.id   AF-A0AAE9ECV0-F1
#
_cell.length_a   1.000
_cell.length_b   1.000
_cell.length_c   1.000
_cell.angle_alpha   90.00
_cell.angle_beta   90.00
_cell.angle_gamma   90.00
#
_symmetry.space_group_name_H-M   'P 1'
#
loop_
_entity.id
_entity.type
_entity.pdbx_description
1 polymer ?
#
loop_
_entity_poly.entity_id
_entity_poly.type
_entity_poly.pdbx_seq_one_letter_code
_entity_poly.pdbx_strand_id
1 'polypeptide(L)'
;MSKFLYAFLISAILCILMVQGSMKSEGAEEPTREEMKEMLSKLMENRSKHYRSQKGPHYCGRFAVKKIEEVCPDLCTLDDDTLIGAMCRRHLTDEEIILRCCP
;
A
#
# COMPACT_ATOMS: atom_id res chain seq x y z
N MET A 1 15.74 36.14 -17.40
CA MET A 1 14.39 36.45 -17.95
C MET A 1 13.61 35.20 -18.39
N SER A 2 14.24 34.10 -18.81
CA SER A 2 13.52 32.87 -19.26
C SER A 2 12.65 32.15 -18.23
N LYS A 3 12.99 32.21 -16.92
CA LYS A 3 12.21 31.50 -15.88
C LYS A 3 10.80 32.08 -15.70
N PHE A 4 10.67 33.40 -15.85
CA PHE A 4 9.37 34.08 -15.79
C PHE A 4 8.51 33.76 -17.01
N LEU A 5 9.12 33.66 -18.20
CA LEU A 5 8.42 33.24 -19.41
C LEU A 5 7.88 31.81 -19.29
N TYR A 6 8.64 30.90 -18.69
CA TYR A 6 8.21 29.51 -18.51
C TYR A 6 7.05 29.38 -17.52
N ALA A 7 7.11 30.11 -16.40
CA ALA A 7 6.02 30.15 -15.43
C ALA A 7 4.73 30.73 -16.04
N PHE A 8 4.86 31.77 -16.86
CA PHE A 8 3.72 32.38 -17.55
C PHE A 8 3.10 31.43 -18.58
N LEU A 9 3.93 30.69 -19.33
CA LEU A 9 3.47 29.68 -20.29
C LEU A 9 2.74 28.53 -19.60
N ILE A 10 3.27 27.99 -18.51
CA ILE A 10 2.59 26.92 -17.74
C ILE A 10 1.25 27.42 -17.20
N SER A 11 1.22 28.62 -16.63
CA SER A 11 -0.01 29.21 -16.10
C SER A 11 -1.06 29.40 -17.20
N ALA A 12 -0.67 29.86 -18.39
CA ALA A 12 -1.58 30.02 -19.51
C ALA A 12 -2.12 28.68 -20.02
N ILE A 13 -1.26 27.65 -20.13
CA ILE A 13 -1.66 26.30 -20.54
C ILE A 13 -2.67 25.70 -19.55
N LEU A 14 -2.44 25.85 -18.25
CA LEU A 14 -3.37 25.38 -17.21
C LEU A 14 -4.73 26.10 -17.30
N CYS A 15 -4.74 27.41 -17.51
CA CYS A 15 -5.98 28.16 -17.71
C CYS A 15 -6.76 27.68 -18.95
N ILE A 16 -6.06 27.42 -20.07
CA ILE A 16 -6.69 26.90 -21.28
C ILE A 16 -7.26 25.49 -21.05
N LEU A 17 -6.54 24.61 -20.34
CA LEU A 17 -7.01 23.27 -19.99
C LEU A 17 -8.25 23.31 -19.08
N MET A 18 -8.31 24.22 -18.11
CA MET A 18 -9.50 24.37 -17.27
C MET A 18 -10.71 24.89 -18.07
N VAL A 19 -10.51 25.85 -18.97
CA VAL A 19 -11.59 26.40 -19.81
C VAL A 19 -12.08 25.38 -20.85
N GLN A 20 -11.18 24.63 -21.49
CA GLN A 20 -11.56 23.54 -22.41
C GLN A 20 -12.20 22.35 -21.67
N GLY A 21 -11.79 22.08 -20.43
CA GLY A 21 -12.41 21.06 -19.57
C GLY A 21 -13.88 21.35 -19.27
N SER A 22 -14.29 22.61 -19.26
CA SER A 22 -15.71 22.99 -19.10
C SER A 22 -16.51 22.97 -20.40
N MET A 23 -15.86 23.08 -21.56
CA MET A 23 -16.57 23.15 -22.86
C MET A 23 -16.60 21.82 -23.63
N LYS A 24 -15.86 20.80 -23.19
CA LYS A 24 -15.90 19.46 -23.81
C LYS A 24 -16.73 18.48 -22.99
N SER A 25 -18.01 18.82 -22.82
CA SER A 25 -19.06 17.90 -22.38
C SER A 25 -20.18 17.87 -23.41
N GLU A 26 -19.81 17.62 -24.66
CA GLU A 26 -20.75 17.21 -25.71
C GLU A 26 -20.24 15.87 -26.24
N GLY A 27 -20.90 14.78 -25.86
CA GLY A 27 -20.66 13.45 -26.45
C GLY A 27 -20.01 12.40 -25.56
N ALA A 28 -20.30 12.37 -24.27
CA ALA A 28 -20.09 11.16 -23.46
C ALA A 28 -21.41 10.84 -22.76
N GLU A 29 -22.07 9.82 -23.29
CA GLU A 29 -23.12 9.04 -22.66
C GLU A 29 -22.94 9.06 -21.13
N GLU A 30 -23.91 9.64 -20.42
CA GLU A 30 -23.87 9.68 -18.95
C GLU A 30 -23.69 8.23 -18.47
N PRO A 31 -22.53 7.87 -17.88
CA PRO A 31 -22.38 6.53 -17.34
C PRO A 31 -23.41 6.45 -16.23
N THR A 32 -24.42 5.62 -16.44
CA THR A 32 -25.53 5.51 -15.49
C THR A 32 -24.94 5.22 -14.12
N ARG A 33 -25.56 5.77 -13.08
CA ARG A 33 -25.09 5.64 -11.68
C ARG A 33 -24.80 4.19 -11.28
N GLU A 34 -25.40 3.23 -11.98
CA GLU A 34 -25.19 1.80 -11.82
C GLU A 34 -23.87 1.31 -12.46
N GLU A 35 -23.43 1.83 -13.61
CA GLU A 35 -22.12 1.51 -14.21
C GLU A 35 -20.95 2.07 -13.40
N MET A 36 -21.09 3.28 -12.85
CA MET A 36 -20.09 3.81 -11.91
C MET A 36 -19.98 2.96 -10.64
N LYS A 37 -21.11 2.49 -10.09
CA LYS A 37 -21.11 1.57 -8.94
C LYS A 37 -20.51 0.22 -9.30
N GLU A 38 -20.75 -0.29 -10.50
CA GLU A 38 -20.19 -1.57 -10.95
C GLU A 38 -18.67 -1.50 -11.17
N MET A 39 -18.17 -0.38 -11.71
CA MET A 39 -16.72 -0.13 -11.78
C MET A 39 -16.09 0.00 -10.40
N LEU A 40 -16.76 0.71 -9.48
CA LEU A 40 -16.29 0.86 -8.10
C LEU A 40 -16.30 -0.47 -7.35
N SER A 41 -17.34 -1.29 -7.55
CA SER A 41 -17.48 -2.60 -6.90
C SER A 41 -16.44 -3.59 -7.43
N LYS A 42 -16.15 -3.60 -8.74
CA LYS A 42 -15.06 -4.40 -9.32
C LYS A 42 -13.68 -3.98 -8.79
N LEU A 43 -13.43 -2.69 -8.62
CA LEU A 43 -12.18 -2.17 -8.02
C LEU A 43 -12.07 -2.54 -6.52
N MET A 44 -13.16 -2.42 -5.76
CA MET A 44 -13.19 -2.79 -4.34
C MET A 44 -13.12 -4.31 -4.11
N GLU A 45 -13.75 -5.11 -4.96
CA GLU A 45 -13.74 -6.57 -4.86
C GLU A 45 -12.33 -7.11 -5.08
N ASN A 46 -11.58 -6.56 -6.05
CA ASN A 46 -10.21 -6.98 -6.32
C ASN A 46 -9.22 -6.57 -5.20
N ARG A 47 -9.43 -5.41 -4.58
CA ARG A 47 -8.65 -4.96 -3.41
C ARG A 47 -8.94 -5.83 -2.17
N SER A 48 -10.19 -6.27 -1.99
CA SER A 48 -10.61 -7.04 -0.82
C SER A 48 -10.04 -8.47 -0.79
N LYS A 49 -9.84 -9.11 -1.96
CA LYS A 49 -9.25 -10.46 -2.03
C LYS A 49 -7.75 -10.45 -1.70
N HIS A 50 -7.03 -9.40 -2.08
CA HIS A 50 -5.61 -9.25 -1.73
C HIS A 50 -5.39 -8.83 -0.26
N TYR A 51 -6.32 -8.07 0.34
CA TYR A 51 -6.21 -7.69 1.76
C TYR A 51 -6.77 -8.73 2.75
N ARG A 52 -7.66 -9.63 2.32
CA ARG A 52 -8.23 -10.66 3.20
C ARG A 52 -7.27 -11.78 3.60
N SER A 53 -6.10 -11.90 2.94
CA SER A 53 -5.07 -12.88 3.33
C SER A 53 -4.25 -12.48 4.56
N GLN A 54 -4.44 -11.27 5.13
CA GLN A 54 -3.71 -10.84 6.33
C GLN A 54 -4.46 -11.04 7.65
N LYS A 55 -5.63 -11.69 7.65
CA LYS A 55 -6.19 -12.27 8.88
C LYS A 55 -5.62 -13.68 9.07
N GLY A 56 -4.29 -13.76 9.17
CA GLY A 56 -3.67 -14.90 9.84
C GLY A 56 -4.16 -14.92 11.30
N PRO A 57 -4.17 -16.09 11.96
CA PRO A 57 -4.69 -16.20 13.32
C PRO A 57 -4.06 -15.12 14.19
N HIS A 58 -4.89 -14.30 14.84
CA HIS A 58 -4.52 -13.20 15.76
C HIS A 58 -3.65 -13.65 16.96
N TYR A 59 -3.14 -14.88 16.92
CA TYR A 59 -2.32 -15.55 17.92
C TYR A 59 -0.86 -15.72 17.50
N CYS A 60 -0.52 -15.50 16.22
CA CYS A 60 0.85 -15.72 15.76
C CYS A 60 1.86 -14.72 16.35
N GLY A 61 1.50 -13.45 16.50
CA GLY A 61 2.43 -12.45 17.07
C GLY A 61 2.94 -12.86 18.46
N ARG A 62 2.06 -13.41 19.32
CA ARG A 62 2.44 -13.90 20.64
C ARG A 62 3.38 -15.11 20.57
N PHE A 63 3.14 -16.03 19.63
CA PHE A 63 4.02 -17.18 19.41
C PHE A 63 5.39 -16.74 18.87
N ALA A 64 5.39 -15.79 17.93
CA ALA A 64 6.61 -15.25 17.35
C ALA A 64 7.48 -14.56 18.41
N VAL A 65 6.89 -13.71 19.26
CA VAL A 65 7.61 -13.08 20.37
C VAL A 65 8.15 -14.12 21.34
N LYS A 66 7.35 -15.11 21.73
CA LYS A 66 7.81 -16.19 22.63
C LYS A 66 8.98 -16.97 22.01
N LYS A 67 8.90 -17.28 20.71
CA LYS A 67 9.96 -18.00 20.00
C LYS A 67 11.23 -17.15 19.89
N ILE A 68 11.11 -15.84 19.73
CA ILE A 68 12.23 -14.90 19.78
C ILE A 68 12.85 -14.89 21.17
N GLU A 69 12.07 -14.84 22.25
CA GLU A 69 12.59 -14.91 23.63
C GLU A 69 13.32 -16.23 23.92
N GLU A 70 12.85 -17.35 23.36
CA GLU A 70 13.50 -18.66 23.50
C GLU A 70 14.87 -18.72 22.80
N VAL A 71 15.02 -18.01 21.68
CA VAL A 71 16.20 -18.06 20.81
C VAL A 71 17.20 -16.95 21.13
N CYS A 72 16.69 -15.76 21.43
CA CYS A 72 17.44 -14.54 21.76
C CYS A 72 17.01 -14.06 23.17
N PRO A 73 17.65 -14.53 24.25
CA PRO A 73 17.25 -14.21 25.62
C PRO A 73 17.40 -12.73 25.99
N ASP A 74 18.31 -12.02 25.31
CA ASP A 74 18.53 -10.58 25.50
C ASP A 74 17.61 -9.69 24.62
N LEU A 75 16.56 -10.30 24.01
CA LEU A 75 15.71 -9.71 22.97
C LEU A 75 16.48 -9.34 21.68
N CYS A 76 15.75 -8.87 20.66
CA CYS A 76 16.37 -8.43 19.41
C CYS A 76 17.23 -7.19 19.65
N THR A 77 18.48 -7.26 19.20
CA THR A 77 19.40 -6.12 19.16
C THR A 77 19.30 -5.35 17.85
N LEU A 78 18.77 -6.01 16.80
CA LEU A 78 18.47 -5.41 15.51
C LEU A 78 16.97 -5.13 15.37
N ASP A 79 16.67 -3.95 14.82
CA ASP A 79 15.30 -3.53 14.56
C ASP A 79 14.85 -4.02 13.17
N ASP A 80 14.08 -5.11 13.14
CA ASP A 80 13.49 -5.67 11.92
C ASP A 80 11.96 -5.79 12.08
N ASP A 81 11.27 -4.71 11.70
CA ASP A 81 9.79 -4.60 11.71
C ASP A 81 9.08 -5.70 10.91
N THR A 82 9.80 -6.39 10.01
CA THR A 82 9.22 -7.43 9.16
C THR A 82 9.40 -8.83 9.72
N LEU A 83 10.22 -9.02 10.76
CA LEU A 83 10.55 -10.33 11.33
C LEU A 83 9.30 -11.06 11.83
N ILE A 84 8.50 -10.40 12.67
CA ILE A 84 7.25 -10.98 13.20
C ILE A 84 6.29 -11.30 12.04
N GLY A 85 6.19 -10.41 11.06
CA GLY A 85 5.38 -10.63 9.86
C GLY A 85 5.86 -11.84 9.03
N ALA A 86 7.17 -12.04 8.95
CA ALA A 86 7.78 -13.16 8.24
C ALA A 86 7.54 -14.48 9.00
N MET A 87 7.73 -14.49 10.32
CA MET A 87 7.45 -15.66 11.18
C MET A 87 5.99 -16.10 11.13
N CYS A 88 5.07 -15.15 10.90
CA CYS A 88 3.65 -15.43 10.78
C CYS A 88 3.17 -15.83 9.39
N ARG A 89 3.97 -15.59 8.35
CA ARG A 89 3.62 -15.93 6.96
C ARG A 89 4.40 -17.13 6.43
N ARG A 90 5.57 -17.40 7.01
CA ARG A 90 6.50 -18.45 6.58
C ARG A 90 7.07 -19.14 7.81
N HIS A 91 7.46 -20.40 7.65
CA HIS A 91 8.20 -21.11 8.69
C HIS A 91 9.66 -20.67 8.62
N LEU A 92 10.08 -19.77 9.52
CA LEU A 92 11.50 -19.45 9.71
C LEU A 92 12.16 -20.51 10.58
N THR A 93 13.45 -20.78 10.32
CA THR A 93 14.27 -21.59 11.22
C THR A 93 14.85 -20.74 12.33
N ASP A 94 15.28 -21.39 13.42
CA ASP A 94 15.87 -20.71 14.57
C ASP A 94 17.15 -19.93 14.16
N GLU A 95 17.95 -20.48 13.24
CA GLU A 95 19.15 -19.84 12.69
C GLU A 95 18.84 -18.54 11.92
N GLU A 96 17.75 -18.52 11.13
CA GLU A 96 17.33 -17.31 10.42
C GLU A 96 16.80 -16.24 11.38
N ILE A 97 16.16 -16.65 12.48
CA ILE A 97 15.71 -15.73 13.54
C ILE A 97 16.93 -15.11 14.22
N ILE A 98 17.93 -15.91 14.60
CA ILE A 98 19.19 -15.43 15.20
C ILE A 98 19.84 -14.42 14.27
N LEU A 99 20.08 -14.77 13.00
CA LEU A 99 20.73 -13.88 12.03
C LEU A 99 20.04 -12.52 11.85
N ARG A 100 18.71 -12.47 11.99
CA ARG A 100 17.91 -11.25 11.79
C ARG A 100 17.68 -10.44 13.06
N CYS A 101 17.66 -11.09 14.22
CA CYS A 101 17.28 -10.49 15.50
C CYS A 101 18.47 -10.32 16.46
N CYS A 102 19.37 -11.32 16.52
CA CYS A 102 20.50 -11.39 17.43
C CYS A 102 21.73 -12.12 16.81
N PRO A 103 22.31 -11.60 15.71
CA PRO A 103 23.48 -12.23 15.07
C PRO A 103 24.74 -12.21 15.95
#